data_AF-I3YSG1-F1
#
_entry.id   AF-I3YSG1-F1
#
_cell.length_a   1.000
_cell.length_b   1.000
_cell.length_c   1.000
_cell.angle_alpha   90.00
_cell.angle_beta   90.00
_cell.angle_gamma   90.00
#
_symmetry.space_group_name_H-M   'P 1'
#
loop_
_entity.id
_entity.type
_entity.pdbx_description
1 polymer ?
#
loop_
_entity_poly.entity_id
_entity_poly.type
_entity_poly.pdbx_seq_one_letter_code
_entity_poly.pdbx_strand_id
1 'polypeptide(L)' 'MTKIVKDADNKKEKDYILQDNKKTRFGAGFIIAVLILLIVGVIISGLYFEWF' A
#
# COMPACT_ATOMS: atom_id res chain seq x y z
N MET A 1 -29.95 9.59 -38.04
CA MET A 1 -29.21 10.52 -37.18
C MET A 1 -28.84 9.77 -35.90
N THR A 2 -27.63 9.24 -35.87
CA THR A 2 -27.14 8.31 -34.85
C THR A 2 -26.86 9.08 -33.56
N LYS A 3 -27.54 8.69 -32.46
CA LYS A 3 -27.24 9.18 -31.12
C LYS A 3 -25.77 8.92 -30.84
N ILE A 4 -25.08 9.98 -30.43
CA ILE A 4 -23.67 10.04 -30.04
C ILE A 4 -23.45 9.05 -28.89
N VAL A 5 -23.10 7.81 -29.22
CA VAL A 5 -22.51 6.82 -28.31
C VAL A 5 -21.05 7.25 -28.09
N LYS A 6 -20.84 8.36 -27.39
CA LYS A 6 -19.47 8.83 -27.05
C LYS A 6 -19.34 9.47 -25.67
N ASP A 7 -20.45 9.60 -24.93
CA ASP A 7 -20.46 10.07 -23.54
C ASP A 7 -20.58 8.92 -22.51
N ALA A 8 -20.75 7.68 -22.94
CA ALA A 8 -20.80 6.53 -22.03
C ALA A 8 -19.39 5.99 -21.68
N ASP A 9 -18.40 6.24 -22.53
CA ASP A 9 -17.05 5.67 -22.40
C ASP A 9 -16.04 6.60 -21.72
N ASN A 10 -16.36 7.90 -21.59
CA ASN A 10 -15.44 8.94 -21.08
C ASN A 10 -15.49 9.16 -19.56
N LYS A 11 -15.96 8.19 -18.77
CA LYS A 11 -16.12 8.37 -17.31
C LYS A 11 -15.39 7.36 -16.44
N LYS A 12 -14.61 6.44 -17.02
CA LYS A 12 -13.99 5.34 -16.26
C LYS A 12 -12.47 5.42 -16.08
N GLU A 13 -11.79 6.29 -16.80
CA GLU A 13 -10.32 6.31 -16.80
C GLU A 13 -9.78 7.68 -16.40
N LYS A 14 -10.23 8.18 -15.24
CA LYS A 14 -9.34 9.04 -14.46
C LYS A 14 -8.38 8.09 -13.77
N ASP A 15 -7.28 7.81 -14.46
CA ASP A 15 -6.22 6.93 -13.99
C ASP A 15 -5.48 7.64 -12.85
N TYR A 16 -6.12 7.66 -11.67
CA TYR A 16 -5.50 8.16 -10.46
C TYR A 16 -4.36 7.20 -10.10
N ILE A 17 -3.13 7.72 -10.00
CA ILE A 17 -1.93 7.02 -9.49
C ILE A 17 -2.17 6.34 -8.12
N LEU A 18 -3.21 6.78 -7.41
CA LEU A 18 -3.69 6.25 -6.14
C LEU A 18 -4.99 5.45 -6.27
N GLN A 19 -5.25 4.81 -7.43
CA GLN A 19 -6.29 3.80 -7.51
C GLN A 19 -6.04 2.78 -6.40
N ASP A 20 -7.05 2.63 -5.55
CA ASP A 20 -7.09 1.80 -4.35
C ASP A 20 -6.98 0.32 -4.76
N ASN A 21 -5.80 -0.05 -5.25
CA ASN A 21 -5.50 -1.35 -5.76
C ASN A 21 -5.30 -2.24 -4.53
N LYS A 22 -6.18 -3.23 -4.37
CA LYS A 22 -6.09 -4.22 -3.29
C LYS A 22 -4.68 -4.81 -3.16
N LYS A 23 -3.92 -4.91 -4.26
CA LYS A 23 -2.51 -5.32 -4.24
C LYS A 23 -1.58 -4.31 -3.56
N THR A 24 -1.74 -3.01 -3.79
CA THR A 24 -0.97 -1.94 -3.12
C THR A 24 -1.25 -1.94 -1.62
N ARG A 25 -2.51 -2.15 -1.23
CA ARG A 25 -2.91 -2.20 0.18
C ARG A 25 -2.36 -3.44 0.91
N PHE A 26 -2.24 -4.57 0.22
CA PHE A 26 -1.56 -5.76 0.73
C PHE A 26 -0.05 -5.55 0.89
N GLY A 27 0.61 -4.98 -0.13
CA GLY A 27 2.04 -4.68 -0.08
C GLY A 27 2.39 -3.68 1.04
N ALA A 28 1.60 -2.63 1.19
CA ALA A 28 1.75 -1.67 2.28
C ALA A 28 1.59 -2.34 3.66
N GLY A 29 0.59 -3.21 3.83
CA GLY A 29 0.41 -3.97 5.06
C GLY A 29 1.59 -4.90 5.38
N PHE A 30 2.13 -5.59 4.37
CA PHE A 30 3.32 -6.42 4.53
C PHE A 30 4.54 -5.61 4.97
N ILE A 31 4.80 -4.47 4.32
CA ILE A 31 5.92 -3.59 4.67
C ILE A 31 5.78 -3.10 6.12
N ILE A 32 4.59 -2.67 6.54
CA ILE A 32 4.33 -2.23 7.91
C ILE A 32 4.60 -3.36 8.91
N ALA A 33 4.15 -4.58 8.63
CA ALA A 33 4.37 -5.73 9.51
C ALA A 33 5.87 -6.05 9.67
N VAL A 34 6.63 -6.02 8.58
CA VAL A 34 8.09 -6.23 8.62
C VAL A 34 8.79 -5.12 9.40
N LEU A 35 8.39 -3.87 9.22
CA LEU A 35 8.97 -2.74 9.96
C LEU A 35 8.76 -2.88 11.47
N ILE A 36 7.56 -3.26 11.91
CA ILE A 36 7.28 -3.51 13.33
C ILE A 36 8.17 -4.63 13.86
N LEU A 37 8.32 -5.73 13.11
CA LEU A 37 9.17 -6.86 13.50
C LEU A 37 10.65 -6.44 13.66
N LEU A 38 11.16 -5.60 12.76
CA LEU A 38 12.52 -5.08 12.86
C LEU A 38 12.70 -4.17 14.08
N ILE A 39 11.75 -3.28 14.37
CA ILE A 39 11.79 -2.39 15.56
C ILE A 39 11.85 -3.23 16.83
N VAL A 40 11.00 -4.27 16.96
CA VAL A 40 10.99 -5.18 18.10
C VAL A 40 12.35 -5.89 18.23
N GLY A 41 12.92 -6.37 17.12
CA GLY A 41 14.24 -7.01 17.11
C GLY A 41 15.35 -6.07 17.60
N VAL A 42 15.33 -4.80 17.18
CA VAL A 42 16.30 -3.79 17.64
C VAL A 42 16.15 -3.51 19.12
N ILE A 43 14.92 -3.39 19.64
CA ILE A 43 14.67 -3.16 21.07
C ILE A 43 15.20 -4.35 21.89
N ILE A 44 14.85 -5.58 21.50
CA ILE A 44 15.31 -6.80 22.19
C ILE A 44 16.84 -6.88 22.15
N SER A 45 17.44 -6.65 20.98
CA SER A 45 18.89 -6.63 20.82
C SER A 45 19.53 -5.59 21.73
N GLY A 46 19.04 -4.35 21.75
CA GLY A 46 19.53 -3.28 22.61
C GLY A 46 19.47 -3.65 24.09
N LEU A 47 18.35 -4.22 24.56
CA LEU A 47 18.22 -4.70 25.93
C LEU A 47 19.19 -5.86 26.24
N TYR A 48 19.41 -6.76 25.28
CA TYR A 48 20.34 -7.88 25.45
C TYR A 48 21.80 -7.42 25.50
N PHE A 49 22.17 -6.42 24.70
CA PHE A 49 23.50 -5.81 24.68
C PHE A 49 23.75 -4.85 25.84
N GLU A 50 22.72 -4.21 26.41
CA GLU A 50 22.85 -3.38 27.62
C GLU A 50 22.94 -4.25 28.89
N TRP A 51 22.37 -5.46 28.85
CA TRP A 51 22.40 -6.42 29.95
C TRP A 51 23.73 -7.20 30.07
N PHE A 52 24.53 -7.28 29.01
CA PHE A 52 25.83 -7.97 28.97
C PHE A 52 27.00 -6.98 28.95
#